data_AF-A0A133VD28-F1
#
_entry.id   AF-A0A133VD28-F1
#
_cell.length_a   1.000
_cell.length_b   1.000
_cell.length_c   1.000
_cell.angle_alpha   90.00
_cell.angle_beta   90.00
_cell.angle_gamma   90.00
#
_symmetry.space_group_name_H-M   'P 1'
#
loop_
_entity.id
_entity.type
_entity.pdbx_description
1 polymer ?
#
loop_
_entity_poly.entity_id
_entity_poly.type
_entity_poly.pdbx_seq_one_letter_code
_entity_poly.pdbx_strand_id
1 'polypeptide(L)'
;CGSSREQAPLVLKELGIGAIISKFFARIFYRNAINVGIPVIESEEIPEKTSEGDKLEIDLKSGEVKNLTTGEIFEFDPLPEFLLQVLKDGGLVEQYKKKGKFQWE
;
A
#
# COMPACT_ATOMS: atom_id res chain seq x y z
N CYS A 1 3.79 -15.49 -5.93
CA CYS A 1 3.66 -16.09 -7.29
C CYS A 1 4.14 -15.09 -8.35
N GLY A 2 5.06 -15.51 -9.23
CA GLY A 2 5.09 -15.24 -10.69
C GLY A 2 5.25 -13.83 -11.31
N SER A 3 6.41 -13.63 -11.95
CA SER A 3 6.77 -12.65 -13.01
C SER A 3 6.79 -11.15 -12.66
N SER A 4 7.91 -10.52 -12.98
CA SER A 4 8.17 -9.07 -12.86
C SER A 4 7.33 -8.28 -13.88
N ARG A 5 6.01 -8.24 -13.69
CA ARG A 5 5.08 -7.53 -14.58
C ARG A 5 4.64 -6.23 -13.91
N GLU A 6 5.39 -5.16 -14.15
CA GLU A 6 5.07 -3.79 -13.70
C GLU A 6 3.69 -3.30 -14.20
N GLN A 7 3.12 -3.97 -15.20
CA GLN A 7 1.75 -3.74 -15.67
C GLN A 7 0.69 -3.97 -14.58
N ALA A 8 0.88 -4.94 -13.68
CA ALA A 8 -0.11 -5.24 -12.65
C ALA A 8 -0.30 -4.09 -11.65
N PRO A 9 0.76 -3.53 -11.03
CA PRO A 9 0.62 -2.36 -10.17
C PRO A 9 0.03 -1.13 -10.89
N LEU A 10 0.42 -0.87 -12.15
CA LEU A 10 -0.06 0.30 -12.87
C LEU A 10 -1.59 0.27 -13.09
N VAL A 11 -2.13 -0.89 -13.46
CA VAL A 11 -3.57 -1.07 -13.64
C VAL A 11 -4.33 -0.87 -12.33
N LEU A 12 -3.81 -1.37 -11.21
CA LEU A 12 -4.45 -1.19 -9.90
C LEU A 12 -4.54 0.29 -9.50
N LYS A 13 -3.53 1.09 -9.86
CA LYS A 13 -3.54 2.55 -9.65
C LYS A 13 -4.61 3.23 -10.49
N GLU A 14 -4.69 2.91 -11.78
CA GLU A 14 -5.71 3.46 -12.69
C GLU A 14 -7.14 3.06 -12.29
N LEU A 15 -7.31 1.90 -11.65
CA LEU A 15 -8.58 1.45 -11.07
C LEU A 15 -8.96 2.17 -9.75
N GLY A 16 -8.10 3.06 -9.25
CA GLY A 16 -8.36 3.83 -8.03
C GLY A 16 -8.24 3.00 -6.74
N ILE A 17 -7.46 1.91 -6.75
CA ILE A 17 -7.24 1.09 -5.56
C ILE A 17 -6.42 1.88 -4.54
N GLY A 18 -7.00 2.09 -3.36
CA GLY A 18 -6.42 2.90 -2.29
C GLY A 18 -5.30 2.21 -1.50
N ALA A 19 -5.35 0.89 -1.34
CA ALA A 19 -4.34 0.08 -0.68
C ALA A 19 -4.57 -1.41 -0.97
N ILE A 20 -3.55 -2.24 -0.74
CA ILE A 20 -3.66 -3.71 -0.80
C ILE A 20 -3.21 -4.28 0.54
N ILE A 21 -4.06 -5.11 1.15
CA ILE A 21 -3.75 -5.81 2.39
C ILE A 21 -3.65 -7.31 2.08
N SER A 22 -2.60 -7.97 2.55
CA SER A 22 -2.38 -9.40 2.34
C SER A 22 -1.64 -10.00 3.53
N LYS A 23 -1.76 -11.31 3.72
CA LYS A 23 -0.93 -12.04 4.70
C LYS A 23 0.56 -11.99 4.35
N PHE A 24 0.87 -11.85 3.06
CA PHE A 24 2.24 -11.84 2.56
C PHE A 24 2.33 -11.20 1.17
N PHE A 25 3.42 -10.49 0.91
CA PHE A 25 3.84 -10.06 -0.41
C PHE A 25 5.23 -10.59 -0.77
N ALA A 26 5.38 -11.02 -2.03
CA ALA A 26 6.72 -11.25 -2.57
C ALA A 26 7.47 -9.92 -2.64
N ARG A 27 8.76 -9.90 -2.23
CA ARG A 27 9.61 -8.69 -2.20
C ARG A 27 9.55 -7.84 -3.47
N ILE A 28 9.52 -8.47 -4.65
CA ILE A 28 9.45 -7.78 -5.95
C ILE A 28 8.11 -7.05 -6.11
N PHE A 29 7.01 -7.69 -5.73
CA PHE A 29 5.68 -7.08 -5.78
C PHE A 29 5.58 -5.91 -4.81
N TYR A 30 6.04 -6.10 -3.57
CA TYR A 30 6.05 -5.05 -2.54
C TYR A 30 6.74 -3.78 -3.07
N ARG A 31 7.97 -3.92 -3.59
CA ARG A 31 8.71 -2.80 -4.17
C ARG A 31 7.98 -2.16 -5.35
N ASN A 32 7.46 -2.97 -6.27
CA ASN A 32 6.80 -2.45 -7.47
C ASN A 32 5.50 -1.69 -7.13
N ALA A 33 4.73 -2.16 -6.15
CA ALA A 33 3.53 -1.49 -5.68
C ALA A 33 3.84 -0.11 -5.10
N ILE A 34 4.81 -0.02 -4.19
CA ILE A 34 5.28 1.26 -3.65
C ILE A 34 5.79 2.19 -4.78
N ASN A 35 6.57 1.66 -5.71
CA ASN A 35 7.13 2.45 -6.82
C ASN A 35 6.05 3.11 -7.68
N VAL A 36 4.91 2.46 -7.88
CA VAL A 36 3.78 3.04 -8.62
C VAL A 36 2.86 3.89 -7.73
N GLY A 37 3.05 3.91 -6.42
CA GLY A 37 2.27 4.69 -5.47
C GLY A 37 1.10 3.94 -4.84
N ILE A 38 1.13 2.60 -4.80
CA ILE A 38 0.12 1.78 -4.14
C ILE A 38 0.63 1.34 -2.76
N PRO A 39 -0.06 1.72 -1.67
CA PRO A 39 0.23 1.21 -0.34
C PRO A 39 0.00 -0.31 -0.25
N VAL A 40 0.93 -1.02 0.38
CA VAL A 40 0.85 -2.46 0.63
C VAL A 40 1.05 -2.71 2.12
N ILE A 41 0.14 -3.46 2.73
CA ILE A 41 0.11 -3.75 4.17
C ILE A 41 0.12 -5.26 4.38
N GLU A 42 1.12 -5.74 5.12
CA GLU A 42 1.18 -7.15 5.51
C GLU A 42 0.48 -7.33 6.86
N SER A 43 -0.55 -8.18 6.90
CA SER A 43 -1.25 -8.55 8.12
C SER A 43 -1.90 -9.92 7.94
N GLU A 44 -1.71 -10.82 8.91
CA GLU A 44 -2.40 -12.10 8.92
C GLU A 44 -3.87 -11.96 9.32
N GLU A 45 -4.14 -11.08 10.28
CA GLU A 45 -5.45 -10.94 10.93
C GLU A 45 -6.48 -10.22 10.05
N ILE A 46 -6.11 -9.11 9.42
CA ILE A 46 -7.06 -8.28 8.68
C ILE A 46 -7.74 -9.08 7.55
N PRO A 47 -7.02 -9.83 6.68
CA PRO A 47 -7.66 -10.62 5.63
C PRO A 47 -8.54 -11.77 6.15
N GLU A 48 -8.34 -12.24 7.38
CA GLU A 48 -9.16 -13.30 7.99
C GLU A 48 -10.43 -12.76 8.65
N LYS A 49 -10.40 -11.49 9.06
CA LYS A 49 -11.47 -10.80 9.79
C LYS A 49 -12.27 -9.83 8.93
N THR A 50 -11.99 -9.78 7.63
CA THR A 50 -12.70 -8.93 6.68
C THR A 50 -13.35 -9.77 5.59
N SER A 51 -14.46 -9.28 5.06
CA SER A 51 -15.21 -9.93 3.98
C SER A 51 -15.36 -9.01 2.78
N GLU A 52 -15.65 -9.60 1.62
CA GLU A 52 -15.98 -8.83 0.43
C GLU A 52 -17.16 -7.88 0.71
N GLY A 53 -16.99 -6.61 0.33
CA GLY A 53 -17.99 -5.57 0.59
C GLY A 53 -17.78 -4.78 1.87
N ASP A 54 -16.85 -5.19 2.75
CA ASP A 54 -16.49 -4.41 3.93
C ASP A 54 -15.86 -3.07 3.57
N LYS A 55 -16.19 -2.05 4.34
CA LYS A 55 -15.60 -0.72 4.21
C LYS A 55 -14.49 -0.58 5.23
N LEU A 56 -13.26 -0.45 4.75
CA LEU A 56 -12.10 -0.27 5.59
C LEU A 56 -11.59 1.17 5.51
N GLU A 57 -11.32 1.77 6.67
CA GLU A 57 -10.54 3.00 6.81
C GLU A 57 -9.12 2.63 7.24
N ILE A 58 -8.12 3.19 6.58
CA ILE A 58 -6.72 2.81 6.76
C ILE A 58 -5.90 4.07 7.05
N ASP A 59 -5.25 4.10 8.21
CA ASP A 59 -4.24 5.10 8.55
C ASP A 59 -2.85 4.48 8.46
N LEU A 60 -2.17 4.78 7.34
CA LEU A 60 -0.82 4.31 7.03
C LEU A 60 0.26 4.84 7.98
N LYS A 61 -0.01 5.95 8.65
CA LYS A 61 0.94 6.63 9.52
C LYS A 61 0.84 6.12 10.96
N SER A 62 -0.37 5.93 11.48
CA SER A 62 -0.55 5.33 12.81
C SER A 62 -0.39 3.82 12.78
N GLY A 63 -0.59 3.17 11.63
CA GLY A 63 -0.60 1.72 11.53
C GLY A 63 -1.94 1.12 11.94
N GLU A 64 -3.05 1.82 11.69
CA GLU A 64 -4.39 1.38 12.10
C GLU A 64 -5.27 1.08 10.88
N VAL A 65 -6.02 -0.02 10.92
CA VAL A 65 -7.11 -0.33 9.99
C VAL A 65 -8.40 -0.50 10.77
N LYS A 66 -9.42 0.28 10.42
CA LYS A 66 -10.74 0.20 11.01
C LYS A 66 -11.73 -0.36 10.03
N ASN A 67 -12.39 -1.45 10.39
CA ASN A 67 -13.53 -1.96 9.66
C ASN A 67 -14.77 -1.14 10.05
N LEU A 68 -15.24 -0.29 9.15
CA LEU A 68 -16.42 0.56 9.35
C LEU A 68 -17.73 -0.24 9.29
N THR A 69 -17.70 -1.47 8.76
CA THR A 69 -18.87 -2.36 8.73
C THR A 69 -19.06 -3.08 10.05
N THR A 70 -17.99 -3.65 10.62
CA THR A 70 -18.06 -4.45 11.86
C THR A 70 -17.74 -3.64 13.12
N GLY A 71 -17.02 -2.51 12.97
CA GLY A 71 -16.51 -1.70 14.08
C GLY A 71 -15.18 -2.20 14.65
N GLU A 72 -14.61 -3.27 14.11
CA GLU A 72 -13.31 -3.81 14.55
C GLU A 72 -12.16 -2.89 14.14
N ILE A 73 -11.12 -2.87 14.98
CA ILE A 73 -9.90 -2.10 14.77
C ILE A 73 -8.72 -3.08 14.80
N PHE A 74 -7.84 -2.95 13.83
CA PHE A 74 -6.66 -3.77 13.65
C PHE A 74 -5.43 -2.87 13.61
N GLU A 75 -4.30 -3.37 14.10
CA GLU A 75 -3.02 -2.68 14.06
C GLU A 75 -2.05 -3.41 13.12
N PHE A 76 -1.17 -2.66 12.47
CA PHE A 76 -0.07 -3.16 11.65
C PHE A 76 1.15 -2.26 11.82
N ASP A 77 2.32 -2.76 11.43
CA ASP A 77 3.55 -1.97 11.49
C ASP A 77 3.45 -0.71 10.61
N PRO A 78 3.57 0.50 11.21
CA PRO A 78 3.47 1.74 10.46
C PRO A 78 4.51 1.80 9.33
N LEU A 79 4.11 2.37 8.20
CA LEU A 79 5.05 2.56 7.10
C LEU A 79 6.09 3.62 7.51
N PRO A 80 7.39 3.36 7.27
CA PRO A 80 8.42 4.38 7.42
C PRO A 80 8.08 5.68 6.70
N GLU A 81 8.42 6.82 7.32
CA GLU A 81 8.09 8.16 6.81
C GLU A 81 8.52 8.40 5.35
N PHE A 82 9.67 7.85 4.95
CA PHE A 82 10.15 7.97 3.57
C PHE A 82 9.23 7.26 2.56
N LEU A 83 8.65 6.12 2.92
CA LEU A 83 7.69 5.40 2.09
C LEU A 83 6.36 6.15 2.02
N LEU A 84 5.88 6.68 3.14
CA LEU A 84 4.69 7.54 3.18
C LEU A 84 4.84 8.74 2.24
N GLN A 85 6.02 9.36 2.22
CA GLN A 85 6.30 10.48 1.33
C GLN A 85 6.32 10.07 -0.14
N VAL A 86 6.89 8.90 -0.48
CA VAL A 86 6.84 8.34 -1.85
C VAL A 86 5.40 8.08 -2.29
N LEU A 87 4.59 7.46 -1.42
CA LEU A 87 3.18 7.17 -1.70
C LEU A 87 2.38 8.46 -1.89
N LYS A 88 2.58 9.46 -1.02
CA LYS A 88 1.96 10.79 -1.12
C LYS A 88 2.34 11.52 -2.40
N ASP A 89 3.56 11.33 -2.87
CA ASP A 89 4.02 11.92 -4.13
C ASP A 89 3.47 11.19 -5.37
N GLY A 90 2.73 10.09 -5.18
CA GLY A 90 2.11 9.29 -6.24
C GLY A 90 3.01 8.18 -6.77
N GLY A 91 4.00 7.75 -5.98
CA GLY A 91 5.01 6.78 -6.36
C GLY A 91 6.38 7.41 -6.60
N LEU A 92 7.37 6.55 -6.77
CA LEU A 92 8.78 6.91 -6.81
C LEU A 92 9.15 7.72 -8.06
N VAL A 93 8.56 7.35 -9.21
CA VAL A 93 8.75 8.07 -10.47
C VAL A 93 8.17 9.48 -10.41
N GLU A 94 6.98 9.64 -9.83
CA GLU A 94 6.36 10.96 -9.68
C GLU A 94 7.07 11.82 -8.64
N GLN A 95 7.57 11.21 -7.56
CA GLN A 95 8.42 11.92 -6.61
C GLN A 95 9.67 12.48 -7.29
N TYR A 96 10.35 11.69 -8.14
CA TYR A 96 11.52 12.14 -8.87
C TYR A 96 11.19 13.29 -9.82
N LYS A 97 10.09 13.19 -10.59
CA LYS A 97 9.64 14.30 -11.46
C LYS A 97 9.34 15.58 -10.69
N LYS A 98 8.77 15.47 -9.48
CA LYS A 98 8.44 16.63 -8.62
C LYS A 98 9.67 17.26 -7.97
N LYS A 99 10.63 16.45 -7.52
CA LYS A 99 11.73 16.89 -6.65
C LYS A 99 13.09 16.97 -7.34
N GLY A 100 13.25 16.34 -8.51
CA GLY A 100 14.51 16.28 -9.26
C GLY A 100 15.63 15.49 -8.59
N LYS A 101 15.33 14.78 -7.50
CA LYS A 101 16.27 13.93 -6.74
C LYS A 101 15.52 12.80 -6.04
N PHE A 102 16.18 11.69 -5.82
CA PHE A 102 15.69 10.61 -4.96
C PHE A 102 15.93 10.94 -3.48
N GLN A 103 15.14 10.37 -2.58
CA GLN A 103 15.24 10.63 -1.13
C GLN A 103 16.52 10.06 -0.49
N TRP A 104 17.20 9.12 -1.16
CA TRP A 104 18.44 8.49 -0.70
C TRP A 104 19.70 9.06 -1.39
N GLU A 105 19.54 10.09 -2.21
CA GLU A 105 20.63 10.93 -2.72
C GLU A 105 20.95 12.10 -1.76
#